data_AF-A0A358DF66-F1
#
_entry.id   AF-A0A358DF66-F1
#
_cell.length_a   1.000
_cell.length_b   1.000
_cell.length_c   1.000
_cell.angle_alpha   90.00
_cell.angle_beta   90.00
_cell.angle_gamma   90.00
#
_symmetry.space_group_name_H-M   'P 1'
#
loop_
_entity.id
_entity.type
_entity.pdbx_description
1 polymer ?
#
loop_
_entity_poly.entity_id
_entity_poly.type
_entity_poly.pdbx_seq_one_letter_code
_entity_poly.pdbx_strand_id
1 'polypeptide(L)'
;MNMQRIIKSTNLISDIEKIVAEIKHDKLFVLTDEHTANLCLPLLDPWIAVKDVSRVVIPANDTNKTLETLAHIWKHLTQNGATRHSLLINLGGGMVTDIGGFAAATFKRGITYINIPTTLLGAV
;
A
#
# COMPACT_ATOMS: atom_id res chain seq x y z
N MET A 1 -2.82 -10.48 -19.84
CA MET A 1 -2.91 -9.25 -19.02
C MET A 1 -4.00 -9.49 -17.99
N ASN A 2 -3.69 -9.49 -16.70
CA ASN A 2 -4.74 -9.51 -15.69
C ASN A 2 -5.42 -8.14 -15.67
N MET A 3 -6.75 -8.13 -15.79
CA MET A 3 -7.58 -6.93 -15.70
C MET A 3 -7.38 -6.29 -14.32
N GLN A 4 -7.18 -4.98 -14.28
CA GLN A 4 -7.28 -4.25 -13.01
C GLN A 4 -8.73 -4.33 -12.52
N ARG A 5 -8.91 -4.61 -11.22
CA ARG A 5 -10.23 -4.77 -10.57
C ARG A 5 -10.48 -3.58 -9.66
N ILE A 6 -11.67 -3.01 -9.75
CA ILE A 6 -12.18 -2.01 -8.79
C ILE A 6 -13.22 -2.72 -7.92
N ILE A 7 -13.06 -2.63 -6.61
CA ILE A 7 -13.93 -3.30 -5.63
C ILE A 7 -14.54 -2.23 -4.73
N LYS A 8 -15.87 -2.12 -4.76
CA LYS A 8 -16.63 -1.27 -3.83
C LYS A 8 -16.88 -2.09 -2.57
N SER A 9 -16.10 -1.82 -1.53
CA SER A 9 -16.17 -2.55 -0.28
C SER A 9 -17.23 -1.95 0.65
N THR A 10 -18.02 -2.81 1.30
CA THR A 10 -18.88 -2.45 2.44
C THR A 10 -18.36 -3.04 3.75
N ASN A 11 -17.42 -4.00 3.68
CA ASN A 11 -16.71 -4.56 4.82
C ASN A 11 -15.23 -4.77 4.47
N LEU A 12 -14.43 -3.75 4.79
CA LEU A 12 -13.04 -3.63 4.39
C LEU A 12 -12.18 -4.85 4.79
N ILE A 13 -12.37 -5.35 6.01
CA ILE A 13 -11.59 -6.51 6.52
C ILE A 13 -11.90 -7.77 5.72
N SER A 14 -13.19 -8.09 5.55
CA SER A 14 -13.57 -9.31 4.83
C SER A 14 -13.17 -9.27 3.36
N ASP A 15 -13.17 -8.09 2.75
CA ASP A 15 -12.83 -7.92 1.34
C ASP A 15 -11.32 -7.97 1.14
N ILE A 16 -10.53 -7.30 1.98
CA ILE A 16 -9.06 -7.33 1.88
C ILE A 16 -8.52 -8.74 2.14
N GLU A 17 -9.11 -9.50 3.07
CA GLU A 17 -8.75 -10.91 3.32
C GLU A 17 -8.92 -11.76 2.07
N LYS A 18 -10.06 -11.66 1.39
CA LYS A 18 -10.35 -12.40 0.17
C LYS A 18 -9.41 -12.01 -0.96
N ILE A 19 -9.23 -10.71 -1.19
CA ILE A 19 -8.39 -10.19 -2.29
C ILE A 19 -6.94 -10.60 -2.09
N VAL A 20 -6.40 -10.43 -0.89
CA VAL A 20 -5.01 -10.76 -0.58
C VAL A 20 -4.77 -12.27 -0.64
N ALA A 21 -5.77 -13.09 -0.29
CA ALA A 21 -5.70 -14.55 -0.46
C ALA A 21 -5.66 -15.00 -1.93
N GLU A 22 -6.25 -14.25 -2.85
CA GLU A 22 -6.21 -14.52 -4.30
C GLU A 22 -4.87 -14.15 -4.94
N ILE A 23 -4.07 -13.28 -4.31
CA ILE A 23 -2.79 -12.81 -4.82
C ILE A 23 -1.67 -13.64 -4.23
N LYS A 24 -0.88 -14.32 -5.08
CA LYS A 24 0.33 -15.01 -4.63
C LYS A 24 1.40 -14.00 -4.24
N HIS A 25 1.74 -13.92 -2.95
CA HIS A 25 2.78 -13.04 -2.43
C HIS A 25 3.58 -13.72 -1.32
N ASP A 26 4.83 -13.28 -1.12
CA ASP A 26 5.74 -13.81 -0.09
C ASP A 26 5.87 -12.91 1.15
N LYS A 27 5.69 -11.60 0.97
CA LYS A 27 5.69 -10.59 2.02
C LYS A 27 4.65 -9.52 1.72
N LEU A 28 4.19 -8.88 2.80
CA LEU A 28 3.14 -7.89 2.76
C LEU A 28 3.62 -6.57 3.36
N PHE A 29 3.37 -5.49 2.64
CA PHE A 29 3.75 -4.15 3.04
C PHE A 29 2.54 -3.23 2.97
N VAL A 30 2.44 -2.29 3.90
CA VAL A 30 1.44 -1.21 3.85
C VAL A 30 2.18 0.11 3.81
N LEU A 31 2.00 0.89 2.75
CA LEU A 31 2.44 2.27 2.63
C LEU A 31 1.29 3.20 2.98
N THR A 32 1.57 4.18 3.83
CA THR A 32 0.60 5.20 4.25
C THR A 32 1.28 6.52 4.61
N ASP A 33 0.53 7.61 4.69
CA ASP A 33 1.01 8.88 5.23
C ASP A 33 0.69 9.01 6.73
N GLU A 34 1.30 9.97 7.43
CA GLU A 34 1.11 10.19 8.87
C GLU A 34 -0.37 10.40 9.29
N HIS A 35 -1.17 11.13 8.52
CA HIS A 35 -2.58 11.34 8.86
C HIS A 35 -3.38 10.07 8.66
N THR A 36 -3.17 9.39 7.52
CA THR A 36 -3.85 8.15 7.20
C THR A 36 -3.44 7.02 8.16
N ALA A 37 -2.18 6.99 8.61
CA ALA A 37 -1.70 6.09 9.66
C ALA A 37 -2.48 6.24 10.97
N ASN A 38 -2.84 7.48 11.33
CA ASN A 38 -3.59 7.74 12.56
C ASN A 38 -5.10 7.50 12.41
N LEU A 39 -5.68 7.83 11.25
CA LEU A 39 -7.14 7.88 11.08
C LEU A 39 -7.72 6.64 10.39
N CYS A 40 -6.97 5.98 9.50
CA CYS A 40 -7.50 4.93 8.64
C CYS A 40 -6.82 3.58 8.86
N LEU A 41 -5.51 3.56 9.15
CA LEU A 41 -4.80 2.31 9.44
C LEU A 41 -5.43 1.49 10.57
N PRO A 42 -5.99 2.09 11.65
CA PRO A 42 -6.68 1.32 12.69
C PRO A 42 -7.88 0.49 12.19
N LEU A 43 -8.48 0.88 11.07
CA LEU A 43 -9.56 0.10 10.44
C LEU A 43 -9.07 -1.24 9.87
N LEU A 44 -7.76 -1.38 9.65
CA LEU A 44 -7.10 -2.61 9.20
C LEU A 44 -6.39 -3.36 10.33
N ASP A 45 -6.34 -2.82 11.55
CA ASP A 45 -5.61 -3.44 12.66
C ASP A 45 -6.01 -4.90 12.95
N PRO A 46 -7.29 -5.30 12.93
CA PRO A 46 -7.66 -6.71 13.13
C PRO A 46 -7.00 -7.65 12.12
N TRP A 47 -6.85 -7.18 10.88
CA TRP A 47 -6.23 -7.95 9.80
C TRP A 47 -4.70 -7.88 9.83
N ILE A 48 -4.14 -6.71 10.15
CA ILE A 48 -2.70 -6.52 10.29
C ILE A 48 -2.16 -7.28 11.52
N ALA A 49 -2.90 -7.33 12.63
CA ALA A 49 -2.44 -8.00 13.85
C ALA A 49 -2.25 -9.52 13.66
N VAL A 50 -2.99 -10.13 12.73
CA VAL A 50 -2.91 -11.56 12.41
C VAL A 50 -1.96 -11.88 11.24
N LYS A 51 -1.36 -10.86 10.61
CA LYS A 51 -0.45 -10.99 9.46
C LYS A 51 0.88 -10.32 9.78
N ASP A 52 1.99 -10.90 9.34
CA ASP A 52 3.30 -10.23 9.43
C ASP A 52 3.39 -9.14 8.33
N VAL A 53 2.90 -7.93 8.64
CA VAL A 53 2.83 -6.80 7.72
C VAL A 53 3.79 -5.70 8.16
N SER A 54 4.73 -5.35 7.28
CA SER A 54 5.63 -4.23 7.52
C SER A 54 4.99 -2.91 7.08
N ARG A 55 5.02 -1.91 7.95
CA ARG A 55 4.39 -0.59 7.73
C ARG A 55 5.44 0.42 7.29
N VAL A 56 5.16 1.13 6.20
CA VAL A 56 5.96 2.26 5.70
C VAL A 56 5.11 3.52 5.89
N VAL A 57 5.57 4.44 6.72
CA VAL A 57 4.87 5.71 6.98
C VAL A 57 5.70 6.84 6.39
N ILE A 58 5.09 7.64 5.52
CA ILE A 58 5.72 8.82 4.91
C ILE A 58 5.10 10.12 5.47
N PRO A 59 5.83 11.25 5.45
CA PRO A 59 5.29 12.51 5.93
C PRO A 59 4.09 12.97 5.10
N ALA A 60 3.07 13.52 5.74
CA ALA A 60 1.83 13.88 5.06
C ALA A 60 1.91 15.28 4.41
N ASN A 61 2.15 15.36 3.10
CA ASN A 61 1.96 16.55 2.24
C ASN A 61 2.27 16.19 0.77
N ASP A 62 1.69 16.92 -0.19
CA ASP A 62 2.03 16.79 -1.62
C ASP A 62 3.46 17.23 -1.93
N THR A 63 4.05 18.11 -1.10
CA THR A 63 5.48 18.47 -1.22
C THR A 63 6.41 17.29 -1.04
N ASN A 64 5.91 16.17 -0.50
CA ASN A 64 6.67 14.95 -0.29
C ASN A 64 6.59 13.97 -1.48
N LYS A 65 5.97 14.38 -2.61
CA LYS A 65 6.08 13.68 -3.91
C LYS A 65 7.47 13.88 -4.53
N THR A 66 8.49 13.37 -3.87
CA THR A 66 9.88 13.55 -4.26
C THR A 66 10.61 12.23 -4.41
N LEU A 67 11.78 12.26 -5.07
CA LEU A 67 12.63 11.08 -5.22
C LEU A 67 13.21 10.64 -3.88
N GLU A 68 13.34 11.53 -2.90
CA GLU A 68 13.79 11.21 -1.55
C GLU A 68 12.77 10.34 -0.82
N THR A 69 11.48 10.68 -0.88
CA THR A 69 10.40 9.85 -0.31
C THR A 69 10.35 8.50 -1.00
N LEU A 70 10.50 8.47 -2.32
CA LEU A 70 10.55 7.24 -3.09
C LEU A 70 11.75 6.35 -2.68
N ALA A 71 12.93 6.94 -2.54
CA ALA A 71 14.13 6.25 -2.07
C ALA A 71 13.96 5.72 -0.65
N HIS A 72 13.26 6.46 0.22
CA HIS A 72 12.90 6.01 1.56
C HIS A 72 12.01 4.76 1.51
N ILE A 73 10.96 4.76 0.67
CA ILE A 73 10.08 3.60 0.49
C ILE A 73 10.89 2.38 0.01
N TRP A 74 11.72 2.52 -1.04
CA TRP A 74 12.55 1.42 -1.53
C TRP A 74 13.56 0.90 -0.50
N LYS A 75 14.14 1.80 0.28
CA LYS A 75 15.07 1.44 1.36
C LYS A 75 14.33 0.61 2.41
N HIS A 76 13.15 1.04 2.85
CA HIS A 76 12.33 0.30 3.81
C HIS A 76 11.96 -1.08 3.27
N LEU A 77 11.46 -1.16 2.03
CA LEU A 77 11.15 -2.43 1.36
C LEU A 77 12.38 -3.35 1.34
N THR A 78 13.54 -2.84 0.95
CA THR A 78 14.78 -3.63 0.87
C THR A 78 15.24 -4.13 2.24
N GLN A 79 15.23 -3.26 3.25
CA GLN A 79 15.66 -3.58 4.62
C GLN A 79 14.77 -4.64 5.27
N ASN A 80 13.47 -4.63 4.96
CA ASN A 80 12.51 -5.62 5.42
C ASN A 80 12.44 -6.85 4.48
N GLY A 81 13.37 -6.97 3.53
CA GLY A 81 13.53 -8.14 2.68
C GLY A 81 12.42 -8.33 1.64
N ALA A 82 11.81 -7.25 1.15
CA ALA A 82 10.89 -7.30 0.03
C ALA A 82 11.55 -7.93 -1.20
N THR A 83 10.82 -8.80 -1.88
CA THR A 83 11.25 -9.45 -3.12
C THR A 83 10.40 -8.98 -4.29
N ARG A 84 10.62 -9.53 -5.49
CA ARG A 84 9.77 -9.27 -6.66
C ARG A 84 8.35 -9.85 -6.53
N HIS A 85 8.12 -10.71 -5.54
CA HIS A 85 6.84 -11.36 -5.26
C HIS A 85 6.12 -10.76 -4.05
N SER A 86 6.64 -9.66 -3.51
CA SER A 86 5.98 -8.97 -2.41
C SER A 86 4.79 -8.16 -2.88
N LEU A 87 3.85 -7.94 -1.97
CA LEU A 87 2.62 -7.17 -2.21
C LEU A 87 2.68 -5.86 -1.43
N LEU A 88 2.51 -4.74 -2.13
CA LEU A 88 2.43 -3.40 -1.53
C LEU A 88 0.99 -2.91 -1.48
N ILE A 89 0.49 -2.56 -0.30
CA ILE A 89 -0.82 -1.95 -0.13
C ILE A 89 -0.62 -0.46 0.10
N ASN A 90 -1.14 0.37 -0.80
CA ASN A 90 -1.12 1.82 -0.67
C ASN A 90 -2.43 2.27 -0.01
N LEU A 91 -2.36 2.59 1.28
CA LEU A 91 -3.48 3.10 2.06
C LEU A 91 -3.32 4.62 2.22
N GLY A 92 -4.11 5.39 1.49
CA GLY A 92 -4.06 6.85 1.55
C GLY A 92 -4.80 7.53 0.41
N GLY A 93 -4.69 8.85 0.34
CA GLY A 93 -5.23 9.64 -0.77
C GLY A 93 -4.38 9.55 -2.04
N GLY A 94 -4.69 10.41 -3.02
CA GLY A 94 -3.99 10.48 -4.31
C GLY A 94 -2.46 10.56 -4.20
N MET A 95 -1.95 11.29 -3.20
CA MET A 95 -0.51 11.39 -2.97
C MET A 95 0.14 10.03 -2.71
N VAL A 96 -0.41 9.27 -1.77
CA VAL A 96 0.09 7.95 -1.37
C VAL A 96 -0.08 6.95 -2.50
N THR A 97 -1.22 6.95 -3.19
CA THR A 97 -1.47 6.02 -4.29
C THR A 97 -0.59 6.28 -5.51
N ASP A 98 -0.27 7.55 -5.80
CA ASP A 98 0.65 7.91 -6.89
C ASP A 98 2.07 7.44 -6.59
N ILE A 99 2.62 7.86 -5.44
CA ILE A 99 4.01 7.54 -5.10
C ILE A 99 4.18 6.05 -4.81
N GLY A 100 3.19 5.42 -4.17
CA GLY A 100 3.16 3.99 -3.92
C GLY A 100 3.04 3.16 -5.17
N GLY A 101 2.17 3.57 -6.12
CA GLY A 101 2.06 2.94 -7.43
C GLY A 101 3.37 3.05 -8.22
N PHE A 102 4.01 4.22 -8.21
CA PHE A 102 5.30 4.41 -8.87
C PHE A 102 6.42 3.61 -8.18
N ALA A 103 6.46 3.59 -6.85
CA ALA A 103 7.39 2.78 -6.07
C ALA A 103 7.25 1.29 -6.40
N ALA A 104 6.02 0.78 -6.44
CA ALA A 104 5.74 -0.60 -6.81
C ALA A 104 6.14 -0.92 -8.25
N ALA A 105 5.85 -0.03 -9.20
CA ALA A 105 6.18 -0.23 -10.62
C ALA A 105 7.69 -0.29 -10.90
N THR A 106 8.49 0.41 -10.08
CA THR A 106 9.94 0.56 -10.29
C THR A 106 10.77 -0.35 -9.38
N PHE A 107 10.25 -0.75 -8.22
CA PHE A 107 10.95 -1.63 -7.30
C PHE A 107 11.17 -3.02 -7.91
N LYS A 108 12.44 -3.44 -8.06
CA LYS A 108 12.83 -4.73 -8.66
C LYS A 108 12.17 -5.02 -10.03
N ARG A 109 11.93 -3.96 -10.83
CA ARG A 109 11.22 -3.98 -12.14
C ARG A 109 9.72 -4.26 -12.06
N GLY A 110 9.10 -4.00 -10.93
CA GLY A 110 7.66 -4.13 -10.74
C GLY A 110 7.30 -5.18 -9.69
N ILE A 111 6.48 -4.79 -8.72
CA ILE A 111 5.79 -5.67 -7.77
C ILE A 111 4.28 -5.43 -7.82
N THR A 112 3.51 -6.40 -7.32
CA THR A 112 2.06 -6.26 -7.23
C THR A 112 1.69 -5.26 -6.14
N TYR A 113 0.67 -4.44 -6.40
CA TYR A 113 0.15 -3.52 -5.40
C TYR A 113 -1.37 -3.45 -5.42
N ILE A 114 -1.95 -3.01 -4.30
CA ILE A 114 -3.37 -2.69 -4.13
C ILE A 114 -3.46 -1.24 -3.67
N ASN A 115 -4.37 -0.46 -4.25
CA ASN A 115 -4.72 0.87 -3.75
C ASN A 115 -5.99 0.79 -2.91
N ILE A 116 -5.93 1.39 -1.71
CA ILE A 116 -7.08 1.59 -0.82
C ILE A 116 -7.21 3.11 -0.64
N PRO A 117 -7.94 3.79 -1.54
CA PRO A 117 -8.05 5.24 -1.52
C PRO A 117 -8.86 5.70 -0.29
N THR A 118 -8.33 6.66 0.45
CA THR A 118 -8.97 7.22 1.66
C THR A 118 -9.56 8.61 1.45
N THR A 119 -9.35 9.21 0.27
CA THR A 119 -9.97 10.48 -0.12
C THR A 119 -10.94 10.27 -1.27
N LEU A 120 -11.98 11.12 -1.34
CA LEU A 120 -12.96 11.05 -2.43
C LEU A 120 -12.28 11.18 -3.80
N LEU A 121 -11.36 12.15 -3.95
CA LEU A 121 -10.63 12.36 -5.20
C LEU A 121 -9.80 11.15 -5.63
N GLY A 122 -9.23 10.40 -4.69
CA GLY A 122 -8.48 9.18 -5.01
C GLY A 122 -9.37 7.98 -5.35
N ALA A 123 -10.66 8.03 -4.99
CA ALA A 123 -11.59 6.91 -5.14
C ALA A 123 -12.51 7.02 -6.37
N VAL A 124 -12.56 8.18 -7.03
CA VAL A 124 -13.45 8.47 -8.17
C VAL A 124 -12.71 8.51 -9.50
#